data_AF-A0AAF0TXC9-F1
#
_entry.id   AF-A0AAF0TXC9-F1
#
_cell.length_a   1.000
_cell.length_b   1.000
_cell.length_c   1.000
_cell.angle_alpha   90.00
_cell.angle_beta   90.00
_cell.angle_gamma   90.00
#
_symmetry.space_group_name_H-M   'P 1'
#
loop_
_entity.id
_entity.type
_entity.pdbx_description
1 polymer ?
#
loop_
_entity_poly.entity_id
_entity_poly.type
_entity_poly.pdbx_seq_one_letter_code
_entity_poly.pdbx_strand_id
1 'polypeptide(L)'
;MFQSIIQDPWVVPEHTADLLNCWMRRGGSKTQRKWWNLFPSCMWWSIWKERNNRCFKNITNPMQKVKENCINTLYFWCKEEGIYEVDQLVDFLGSL
;
A
#
# COMPACT_ATOMS: atom_id res chain seq x y z
N MET A 1 15.39 17.81 9.96
CA MET A 1 15.72 16.49 10.51
C MET A 1 14.41 15.89 11.01
N PHE A 2 13.78 15.04 10.20
CA PHE A 2 12.48 14.45 10.54
C PHE A 2 12.71 13.33 11.54
N GLN A 3 12.44 13.61 12.82
CA GLN A 3 12.46 12.60 13.87
C GLN A 3 11.20 11.73 13.72
N SER A 4 11.42 10.45 13.41
CA SER A 4 10.38 9.44 13.40
C SER A 4 10.13 8.96 14.84
N ILE A 5 8.85 8.83 15.21
CA ILE A 5 8.36 8.32 16.50
C ILE A 5 8.66 6.80 16.67
N ILE A 6 9.29 6.16 15.68
CA ILE A 6 9.52 4.72 15.65
C ILE A 6 11.03 4.47 15.57
N GLN A 7 11.57 3.75 16.55
CA GLN A 7 12.98 3.33 16.65
C GLN A 7 13.37 2.27 15.59
N ASP A 8 12.94 2.43 14.35
CA ASP A 8 13.39 1.62 13.23
C ASP A 8 14.01 2.62 12.23
N PRO A 9 15.33 2.56 11.96
CA PRO A 9 15.91 3.45 10.97
C PRO A 9 15.21 3.14 9.65
N TRP A 10 14.59 4.15 9.03
CA TRP A 10 13.99 4.08 7.70
C TRP A 10 15.10 3.88 6.64
N VAL A 11 15.83 2.78 6.72
CA VAL A 11 16.71 2.28 5.68
C VAL A 11 15.80 1.49 4.76
N VAL A 12 15.55 2.02 3.57
CA VAL A 12 14.94 1.21 2.51
C VAL A 12 15.90 0.03 2.29
N PRO A 13 15.45 -1.22 2.47
CA PRO A 13 16.32 -2.38 2.28
C PRO A 13 16.92 -2.35 0.88
N GLU A 14 18.15 -2.87 0.74
CA GLU A 14 18.86 -2.93 -0.55
C GLU A 14 18.01 -3.61 -1.64
N HIS A 15 17.19 -4.58 -1.23
CA HIS A 15 16.28 -5.28 -2.13
C HIS A 15 14.82 -5.10 -1.76
N THR A 16 13.99 -4.92 -2.79
CA THR A 16 12.53 -4.84 -2.64
C THR A 16 11.96 -6.12 -2.01
N ALA A 17 12.61 -7.26 -2.20
CA ALA A 17 12.27 -8.54 -1.59
C ALA A 17 12.36 -8.49 -0.05
N ASP A 18 13.35 -7.81 0.51
CA ASP A 18 13.53 -7.69 1.96
C ASP A 18 12.43 -6.81 2.57
N LEU A 19 12.06 -5.73 1.88
CA LEU A 19 10.93 -4.89 2.27
C LEU A 19 9.61 -5.68 2.27
N LEU A 20 9.38 -6.47 1.22
CA LEU A 20 8.21 -7.35 1.12
C LEU A 20 8.21 -8.41 2.22
N ASN A 21 9.35 -9.02 2.52
CA ASN A 21 9.46 -10.01 3.61
C ASN A 21 9.13 -9.39 4.98
N CYS A 22 9.65 -8.20 5.26
CA CYS A 22 9.30 -7.45 6.49
C CYS A 22 7.81 -7.11 6.55
N TRP A 23 7.21 -6.70 5.43
CA TRP A 23 5.78 -6.43 5.33
C TRP A 23 4.94 -7.68 5.62
N MET A 24 5.25 -8.79 4.97
CA MET A 24 4.51 -10.06 5.10
C MET A 24 4.56 -10.62 6.52
N ARG A 25 5.68 -10.44 7.23
CA ARG A 25 5.86 -10.86 8.63
C ARG A 25 4.99 -10.08 9.62
N ARG A 26 4.62 -8.84 9.27
CA ARG A 26 3.80 -7.95 10.11
C ARG A 26 2.29 -8.09 9.86
N GLY A 27 1.87 -8.90 8.89
CA GLY A 27 0.46 -9.12 8.59
C GLY A 27 -0.27 -9.75 9.77
N GLY A 28 -1.29 -9.06 10.28
CA GLY A 28 -2.02 -9.37 11.51
C GLY A 28 -2.83 -10.67 11.48
N SER A 29 -4.13 -10.61 11.80
CA SER A 29 -4.97 -11.81 11.90
C SER A 29 -5.04 -12.60 10.58
N LYS A 30 -5.49 -13.87 10.63
CA LYS A 30 -5.60 -14.74 9.44
C LYS A 30 -6.36 -14.08 8.30
N THR A 31 -7.39 -13.27 8.59
CA THR A 31 -8.11 -12.60 7.52
C THR A 31 -7.46 -11.31 7.07
N GLN A 32 -6.90 -10.52 7.98
CA GLN A 32 -6.13 -9.33 7.60
C GLN A 32 -4.99 -9.69 6.64
N ARG A 33 -4.38 -10.85 6.86
CA ARG A 33 -3.30 -11.38 6.01
C ARG A 33 -3.69 -11.47 4.53
N LYS A 34 -4.96 -11.71 4.17
CA LYS A 34 -5.38 -11.83 2.77
C LYS A 34 -5.24 -10.50 2.02
N TRP A 35 -5.84 -9.43 2.51
CA TRP A 35 -5.72 -8.11 1.89
C TRP A 35 -4.34 -7.47 2.15
N TRP A 36 -3.69 -7.81 3.28
CA TRP A 36 -2.34 -7.36 3.61
C TRP A 36 -1.30 -7.84 2.59
N ASN A 37 -1.48 -9.05 2.03
CA ASN A 37 -0.61 -9.56 0.97
C ASN A 37 -0.80 -8.80 -0.36
N LEU A 38 -1.98 -8.24 -0.61
CA LEU A 38 -2.28 -7.47 -1.82
C LEU A 38 -1.77 -6.02 -1.73
N PHE A 39 -1.66 -5.49 -0.52
CA PHE A 39 -1.32 -4.09 -0.26
C PHE A 39 0.00 -3.63 -0.92
N PRO A 40 1.13 -4.37 -0.84
CA PRO A 40 2.37 -3.95 -1.46
C PRO A 40 2.27 -3.85 -2.98
N SER A 41 1.59 -4.80 -3.62
CA SER A 41 1.35 -4.81 -5.07
C SER A 41 0.52 -3.61 -5.50
N CYS A 42 -0.50 -3.25 -4.71
CA CYS A 42 -1.33 -2.08 -4.95
C CYS A 42 -0.54 -0.78 -4.80
N MET A 43 0.26 -0.64 -3.74
CA MET A 43 1.16 0.51 -3.55
C MET A 43 2.14 0.65 -4.70
N TRP A 44 2.83 -0.45 -5.04
CA TRP A 44 3.81 -0.45 -6.12
C TRP A 44 3.19 -0.01 -7.44
N TRP A 45 2.02 -0.56 -7.78
CA TRP A 45 1.29 -0.21 -8.98
C TRP A 45 0.88 1.27 -9.02
N SER A 46 0.35 1.80 -7.91
CA SER A 46 -0.05 3.21 -7.83
C SER A 46 1.14 4.16 -7.96
N ILE A 47 2.27 3.86 -7.30
CA ILE A 47 3.49 4.65 -7.42
C ILE A 47 4.04 4.60 -8.83
N TRP A 48 4.12 3.40 -9.42
CA TRP A 48 4.58 3.22 -10.80
C TRP A 48 3.73 4.01 -11.79
N LYS A 49 2.40 3.95 -11.65
CA LYS A 49 1.45 4.69 -12.50
C LYS A 49 1.62 6.20 -12.36
N GLU A 50 1.80 6.70 -11.13
CA GLU A 50 2.05 8.12 -10.89
C GLU A 50 3.37 8.59 -11.52
N ARG A 51 4.46 7.83 -11.32
CA ARG A 51 5.77 8.14 -11.92
C ARG A 51 5.68 8.19 -13.44
N ASN A 52 4.99 7.23 -14.05
CA ASN A 52 4.77 7.23 -15.50
C ASN A 52 3.92 8.40 -15.98
N ASN A 53 2.87 8.76 -15.25
CA ASN A 53 2.06 9.93 -15.60
C ASN A 53 2.88 11.22 -15.55
N ARG A 54 3.76 11.38 -14.56
CA ARG A 54 4.67 12.54 -14.47
C ARG A 54 5.67 12.55 -15.63
N CYS A 55 6.34 11.43 -15.87
CA CYS A 55 7.39 11.34 -16.89
C CYS A 55 6.85 11.44 -18.33
N PHE A 56 5.75 10.75 -18.64
CA PHE A 56 5.28 10.59 -20.02
C PHE A 56 4.10 11.48 -20.38
N LYS A 57 3.36 11.99 -19.39
CA LYS A 57 2.15 12.81 -19.63
C LYS A 57 2.22 14.19 -19.00
N ASN A 58 3.28 14.50 -18.24
CA ASN A 58 3.43 15.72 -17.46
C ASN A 58 2.23 15.98 -16.51
N ILE A 59 1.58 14.91 -16.05
CA ILE A 59 0.46 14.98 -15.10
C ILE A 59 1.01 14.69 -13.70
N THR A 60 0.72 15.58 -12.75
CA THR A 60 1.09 15.41 -11.35
C THR A 60 -0.16 15.37 -10.49
N ASN A 61 -0.37 14.26 -9.77
CA ASN A 61 -1.45 14.16 -8.82
C ASN A 61 -1.00 14.59 -7.42
N PRO A 62 -1.89 15.22 -6.62
CA PRO A 62 -1.61 15.47 -5.22
C PRO A 62 -1.45 14.14 -4.47
N MET A 63 -0.67 14.15 -3.38
CA MET A 63 -0.38 12.94 -2.59
C MET A 63 -1.66 12.21 -2.14
N GLN A 64 -2.69 12.97 -1.75
CA GLN A 64 -3.98 12.42 -1.37
C GLN A 64 -4.60 11.58 -2.50
N LYS A 65 -4.55 12.07 -3.74
CA LYS A 65 -5.09 11.34 -4.89
C LYS A 65 -4.31 10.05 -5.18
N VAL A 66 -3.00 10.07 -4.96
CA VAL A 66 -2.16 8.86 -5.10
C VAL A 66 -2.54 7.81 -4.05
N LYS A 67 -2.78 8.23 -2.79
CA LYS A 67 -3.27 7.35 -1.72
C LYS A 67 -4.64 6.77 -2.05
N GLU A 68 -5.58 7.61 -2.48
CA GLU A 68 -6.92 7.18 -2.93
C GLU A 68 -6.83 6.15 -4.06
N ASN A 69 -5.97 6.37 -5.05
CA ASN A 69 -5.77 5.43 -6.15
C ASN A 69 -5.22 4.07 -5.66
N CYS A 70 -4.35 4.06 -4.65
CA CYS A 70 -3.86 2.84 -4.01
C CYS A 70 -4.98 2.08 -3.30
N ILE A 71 -5.78 2.80 -2.51
CA ILE A 71 -6.93 2.24 -1.80
C ILE A 71 -7.94 1.65 -2.78
N ASN A 72 -8.30 2.39 -3.83
CA ASN A 72 -9.24 1.92 -4.85
C ASN A 72 -8.72 0.66 -5.58
N THR A 73 -7.42 0.62 -5.86
CA THR A 73 -6.79 -0.56 -6.48
C THR A 73 -6.86 -1.77 -5.53
N LEU A 74 -6.58 -1.55 -4.24
CA LEU A 74 -6.67 -2.61 -3.23
C LEU A 74 -8.08 -3.13 -3.07
N TYR A 75 -9.07 -2.23 -2.97
CA TYR A 75 -10.48 -2.59 -2.88
C TYR A 75 -10.92 -3.43 -4.08
N PHE A 76 -10.54 -3.01 -5.29
CA PHE A 76 -10.81 -3.75 -6.52
C PHE A 76 -10.26 -5.18 -6.45
N TRP A 77 -8.99 -5.36 -6.11
CA TRP A 77 -8.40 -6.70 -6.02
C TRP A 77 -8.94 -7.54 -4.87
N CYS A 78 -9.28 -6.94 -3.74
CA CYS A 78 -9.93 -7.67 -2.64
C CYS A 78 -11.28 -8.24 -3.08
N LYS A 79 -12.04 -7.47 -3.86
CA LYS A 79 -13.32 -7.93 -4.42
C LYS A 79 -13.13 -9.06 -5.42
N GLU A 80 -12.18 -8.94 -6.35
CA GLU A 80 -11.92 -9.98 -7.36
C GLU A 80 -11.42 -11.29 -6.72
N GLU A 81 -10.65 -11.22 -5.64
CA GLU A 81 -10.16 -12.39 -4.90
C GLU A 81 -11.19 -12.98 -3.90
N GLY A 82 -12.41 -12.43 -3.85
CA GLY A 82 -13.45 -12.87 -2.91
C GLY A 82 -13.08 -12.68 -1.44
N ILE A 83 -12.30 -11.64 -1.13
CA ILE A 83 -11.95 -11.27 0.24
C ILE A 83 -13.10 -10.42 0.79
N TYR A 84 -14.11 -11.07 1.37
CA TYR A 84 -15.35 -10.41 1.82
C TYR A 84 -15.23 -9.55 3.08
N GLU A 85 -14.08 -9.57 3.79
CA GLU A 85 -13.85 -8.72 4.97
C GLU A 85 -13.39 -7.30 4.60
N VAL A 86 -13.86 -6.78 3.46
CA VAL A 86 -13.52 -5.42 3.00
C VAL A 86 -14.03 -4.35 3.96
N ASP A 87 -15.09 -4.63 4.73
CA ASP A 87 -15.57 -3.73 5.77
C ASP A 87 -14.48 -3.43 6.82
N GLN A 88 -13.68 -4.44 7.21
CA GLN A 88 -12.53 -4.20 8.11
C GLN A 88 -11.43 -3.37 7.45
N LEU A 89 -11.28 -3.46 6.12
CA LEU A 89 -10.35 -2.64 5.38
C LEU A 89 -10.83 -1.18 5.34
N VAL A 90 -12.13 -0.96 5.11
CA VAL A 90 -12.73 0.39 5.13
C VAL A 90 -12.61 1.00 6.52
N ASP A 91 -12.91 0.25 7.58
CA ASP A 91 -12.76 0.69 8.97
C ASP A 91 -11.30 1.01 9.32
N PHE A 92 -10.37 0.14 8.91
CA PHE A 92 -8.93 0.38 9.09
C PHE A 92 -8.46 1.64 8.34
N LEU A 93 -8.89 1.82 7.10
CA LEU A 93 -8.53 3.00 6.29
C LEU A 93 -9.20 4.29 6.81
N GLY A 94 -10.39 4.20 7.39
CA GLY A 94 -11.07 5.33 8.03
C GLY A 94 -10.44 5.73 9.37
N SER A 95 -9.68 4.83 10.00
CA SER A 95 -8.94 5.09 11.24
C SER A 95 -7.55 5.74 11.05
N LEU A 96 -7.08 5.84 9.80
CA LEU A 96 -5.76 6.33 9.37
C LEU A 96 -5.78 7.80 8.98
#